data_AF-A0A3C0T652-F1
#
_entry.id   AF-A0A3C0T652-F1
#
_cell.length_a   1.000
_cell.length_b   1.000
_cell.length_c   1.000
_cell.angle_alpha   90.00
_cell.angle_beta   90.00
_cell.angle_gamma   90.00
#
_symmetry.space_group_name_H-M   'P 1'
#
loop_
_entity.id
_entity.type
_entity.pdbx_description
1 polymer ?
#
loop_
_entity_poly.entity_id
_entity_poly.type
_entity_poly.pdbx_seq_one_letter_code
_entity_poly.pdbx_strand_id
1 'polypeptide(L)'
;MTDEAADKAVDNCLFCKIVRKEIPADVIYEDDTVIAFRDITPQAPVHVLVVPRTHVSTVNDLEDPALAGYLIMTAKKLANELGIDESGYRLVMNCNEQGGQTVFHIHLHLLGGQQLGHLI
;
A
#
# COMPACT_ATOMS: atom_id res chain seq x y z
N MET A 1 24.29 -0.23 5.00
CA MET A 1 23.81 -1.52 5.54
C MET A 1 24.55 -2.62 4.77
N THR A 2 24.94 -3.73 5.40
CA THR A 2 25.47 -4.88 4.65
C THR A 2 24.32 -5.53 3.86
N ASP A 3 24.61 -6.13 2.70
CA ASP A 3 23.59 -6.78 1.85
C ASP A 3 22.79 -7.85 2.63
N GLU A 4 23.43 -8.58 3.56
CA GLU A 4 22.77 -9.57 4.42
C GLU A 4 21.67 -9.00 5.33
N ALA A 5 21.82 -7.75 5.79
CA ALA A 5 20.84 -7.11 6.67
C ALA A 5 19.61 -6.62 5.89
N ALA A 6 19.83 -6.15 4.65
CA ALA A 6 18.76 -5.79 3.74
C ALA A 6 17.96 -7.04 3.33
N ASP A 7 18.64 -8.12 2.95
CA ASP A 7 18.00 -9.39 2.58
C ASP A 7 17.14 -9.96 3.71
N LYS A 8 17.65 -9.94 4.96
CA LYS A 8 16.85 -10.35 6.13
C LYS A 8 15.62 -9.47 6.36
N ALA A 9 15.67 -8.17 6.07
CA ALA A 9 14.53 -7.28 6.22
C ALA A 9 13.44 -7.61 5.18
N VAL A 10 13.83 -7.89 3.94
CA VAL A 10 12.91 -8.30 2.87
C VAL A 10 12.30 -9.68 3.16
N ASP A 11 13.08 -10.66 3.63
CA ASP A 11 12.57 -12.00 3.93
C ASP A 11 11.62 -12.05 5.13
N ASN A 12 11.76 -11.14 6.09
CA ASN A 12 10.82 -11.01 7.20
C ASN A 12 9.65 -10.06 6.91
N CYS A 13 9.63 -9.39 5.76
CA CYS A 13 8.58 -8.46 5.39
C CYS A 13 7.28 -9.19 5.01
N LEU A 14 6.19 -8.89 5.73
CA LEU A 14 4.86 -9.46 5.49
C LEU A 14 4.41 -9.23 4.05
N PHE A 15 4.58 -8.01 3.53
CA PHE A 15 4.13 -7.68 2.17
C PHE A 15 5.00 -8.29 1.09
N CYS A 16 6.30 -8.50 1.33
CA CYS A 16 7.13 -9.28 0.41
C CYS A 16 6.62 -10.72 0.30
N LYS A 17 6.19 -11.33 1.41
CA LYS A 17 5.57 -12.66 1.39
C LYS A 17 4.25 -12.68 0.62
N ILE A 18 3.43 -11.63 0.70
CA ILE A 18 2.22 -11.49 -0.13
C ILE A 18 2.59 -11.36 -1.61
N VAL A 19 3.54 -10.48 -1.95
CA VAL A 19 4.03 -10.28 -3.34
C VAL A 19 4.56 -11.60 -3.93
N ARG A 20 5.27 -12.40 -3.13
CA ARG A 20 5.80 -13.73 -3.51
C ARG A 20 4.75 -14.85 -3.44
N LYS A 21 3.51 -14.55 -3.03
CA LYS A 21 2.40 -15.51 -2.87
C LYS A 21 2.68 -16.63 -1.85
N GLU A 22 3.55 -16.35 -0.87
CA GLU A 22 3.90 -17.27 0.22
C GLU A 22 2.83 -17.28 1.33
N ILE A 23 2.07 -16.19 1.46
CA ILE A 23 0.94 -16.07 2.40
C ILE A 23 -0.30 -15.53 1.67
N PRO A 24 -1.51 -15.90 2.10
CA PRO A 24 -2.74 -15.47 1.43
C PRO A 24 -3.04 -13.99 1.64
N ALA A 25 -3.65 -13.37 0.64
CA ALA A 25 -4.25 -12.05 0.70
C ALA A 25 -5.48 -12.01 -0.23
N ASP A 26 -6.47 -11.16 0.08
CA ASP A 26 -7.59 -10.89 -0.82
C ASP A 26 -7.13 -9.89 -1.90
N VAL A 27 -6.40 -10.42 -2.90
CA VAL A 27 -5.82 -9.65 -4.01
C VAL A 27 -6.92 -9.27 -4.98
N ILE A 28 -7.08 -7.96 -5.20
CA ILE A 28 -8.07 -7.41 -6.13
C ILE A 28 -7.43 -6.85 -7.41
N TYR A 29 -6.12 -6.63 -7.40
CA TYR A 29 -5.36 -6.16 -8.56
C TYR A 29 -3.89 -6.57 -8.46
N GLU A 30 -3.29 -6.93 -9.58
CA GLU A 30 -1.89 -7.34 -9.67
C GLU A 30 -1.39 -7.04 -11.09
N ASP A 31 -0.24 -6.39 -11.21
CA ASP A 31 0.52 -6.23 -12.46
C ASP A 31 2.03 -6.41 -12.19
N ASP A 32 2.89 -6.02 -13.13
CA ASP A 32 4.35 -6.17 -13.00
C ASP A 32 4.99 -5.20 -12.00
N THR A 33 4.29 -4.12 -11.61
CA THR A 33 4.81 -3.05 -10.76
C THR A 33 4.22 -3.09 -9.35
N VAL A 34 2.92 -3.39 -9.21
CA VAL A 34 2.20 -3.32 -7.94
C VAL A 34 1.28 -4.53 -7.73
N ILE A 35 0.95 -4.77 -6.47
CA ILE A 35 -0.14 -5.64 -6.03
C ILE A 35 -1.06 -4.83 -5.12
N ALA A 36 -2.37 -5.03 -5.25
CA ALA A 36 -3.36 -4.41 -4.37
C ALA A 36 -4.29 -5.45 -3.77
N PHE A 37 -4.51 -5.35 -2.46
CA PHE A 37 -5.32 -6.29 -1.70
C PHE A 37 -6.09 -5.57 -0.60
N ARG A 38 -7.19 -6.18 -0.15
CA ARG A 38 -7.99 -5.63 0.96
C ARG A 38 -7.22 -5.74 2.27
N ASP A 39 -7.29 -4.68 3.06
CA ASP A 39 -6.73 -4.70 4.42
C ASP A 39 -7.52 -5.69 5.29
N ILE A 40 -6.80 -6.50 6.08
CA ILE A 40 -7.39 -7.50 6.98
C ILE A 40 -8.11 -6.88 8.19
N THR A 41 -7.80 -5.63 8.53
CA THR A 41 -8.39 -4.84 9.61
C THR A 41 -8.92 -3.51 9.04
N PRO A 42 -9.98 -3.55 8.22
CA PRO A 42 -10.44 -2.40 7.46
C PRO A 42 -10.89 -1.24 8.37
N GLN A 43 -10.43 -0.01 8.04
CA GLN A 43 -10.84 1.23 8.74
C GLN A 43 -11.99 1.96 8.03
N ALA A 44 -12.40 1.44 6.88
CA ALA A 44 -13.55 1.90 6.11
C ALA A 44 -14.12 0.75 5.26
N PRO A 45 -15.37 0.84 4.76
CA PRO A 45 -15.97 -0.21 3.93
C PRO A 45 -15.11 -0.58 2.71
N VAL A 46 -14.46 0.40 2.10
CA VAL A 46 -13.34 0.17 1.20
C VAL A 46 -12.06 0.55 1.93
N HIS A 47 -11.23 -0.45 2.24
CA HIS A 47 -9.85 -0.27 2.70
C HIS A 47 -8.93 -1.21 1.93
N VAL A 48 -8.16 -0.64 1.00
CA VAL A 48 -7.24 -1.37 0.11
C VAL A 48 -5.84 -0.86 0.31
N LEU A 49 -4.86 -1.76 0.28
CA LEU A 49 -3.45 -1.44 0.28
C LEU A 49 -2.91 -1.62 -1.14
N VAL A 50 -2.35 -0.57 -1.73
CA VAL A 50 -1.60 -0.65 -2.99
C VAL A 50 -0.12 -0.69 -2.64
N VAL A 51 0.54 -1.78 -2.98
CA VAL A 51 1.90 -2.10 -2.54
C VAL A 51 2.79 -2.34 -3.77
N PRO A 52 3.97 -1.74 -3.88
CA PRO A 52 4.88 -2.05 -4.97
C PRO A 52 5.42 -3.47 -4.82
N ARG A 53 5.81 -4.10 -5.94
CA ARG A 53 6.51 -5.38 -5.87
C ARG A 53 7.94 -5.23 -5.35
N THR A 54 8.58 -4.13 -5.74
CA THR A 54 9.91 -3.76 -5.24
C THR A 54 9.79 -3.30 -3.79
N HIS A 55 10.57 -3.92 -2.90
CA HIS A 55 10.62 -3.50 -1.50
C HIS A 55 11.24 -2.11 -1.38
N VAL A 56 10.47 -1.17 -0.85
CA VAL A 56 10.93 0.16 -0.43
C VAL A 56 10.47 0.35 1.01
N SER A 57 11.39 0.57 1.95
CA SER A 57 11.06 0.48 3.38
C SER A 57 10.12 1.60 3.85
N THR A 58 10.42 2.84 3.50
CA THR A 58 9.64 4.03 3.86
C THR A 58 9.58 5.00 2.67
N VAL A 59 8.72 6.02 2.75
CA VAL A 59 8.69 7.08 1.71
C VAL A 59 10.01 7.86 1.65
N ASN A 60 10.81 7.88 2.73
CA ASN A 60 12.13 8.50 2.72
C ASN A 60 13.13 7.74 1.84
N ASP A 61 12.87 6.45 1.57
CA ASP A 61 13.71 5.57 0.74
C ASP A 61 13.21 5.50 -0.71
N LEU A 62 12.15 6.23 -1.06
CA LEU A 62 11.57 6.23 -2.40
C LEU A 62 12.37 7.15 -3.33
N GLU A 63 13.11 6.55 -4.26
CA GLU A 63 13.94 7.29 -5.22
C GLU A 63 13.25 7.50 -6.57
N ASP A 64 12.37 6.58 -6.98
CA ASP A 64 11.72 6.60 -8.29
C ASP A 64 10.37 7.36 -8.26
N PRO A 65 10.27 8.54 -8.90
CA PRO A 65 9.01 9.29 -8.97
C PRO A 65 7.94 8.56 -9.79
N ALA A 66 8.34 7.72 -10.76
CA ALA A 66 7.40 6.97 -11.58
C ALA A 66 6.65 5.94 -10.73
N LEU A 67 7.34 5.25 -9.81
CA LEU A 67 6.71 4.35 -8.85
C LEU A 67 5.69 5.07 -7.96
N ALA A 68 6.02 6.26 -7.46
CA ALA A 68 5.09 7.07 -6.68
C ALA A 68 3.81 7.40 -7.47
N GLY A 69 3.98 7.83 -8.72
CA GLY A 69 2.87 8.07 -9.63
C GLY A 69 2.05 6.81 -9.91
N TYR A 70 2.73 5.67 -10.11
CA TYR A 70 2.08 4.40 -10.39
C TYR A 70 1.16 3.95 -9.24
N LEU A 71 1.61 4.08 -7.99
CA LEU A 71 0.80 3.77 -6.80
C LEU A 71 -0.48 4.61 -6.76
N ILE A 72 -0.38 5.92 -7.00
CA ILE A 72 -1.53 6.84 -7.01
C ILE A 72 -2.48 6.52 -8.16
N MET A 73 -1.95 6.26 -9.36
CA MET A 73 -2.76 5.95 -10.54
C MET A 73 -3.49 4.62 -10.39
N THR A 74 -2.85 3.61 -9.80
CA THR A 74 -3.51 2.35 -9.44
C THR A 74 -4.60 2.58 -8.40
N ALA A 75 -4.35 3.36 -7.34
CA ALA A 75 -5.39 3.66 -6.36
C ALA A 75 -6.59 4.41 -6.96
N LYS A 76 -6.35 5.38 -7.87
CA LYS A 76 -7.41 6.07 -8.62
C LYS A 76 -8.25 5.09 -9.44
N LYS A 77 -7.60 4.17 -10.16
CA LYS A 77 -8.28 3.12 -10.95
C LYS A 77 -9.16 2.26 -10.04
N LEU A 78 -8.60 1.79 -8.92
CA LEU A 78 -9.34 0.96 -7.96
C LEU A 78 -10.49 1.70 -7.30
N ALA A 79 -10.36 3.01 -7.05
CA ALA A 79 -11.45 3.82 -6.53
C ALA A 79 -12.67 3.84 -7.48
N ASN A 80 -12.42 3.93 -8.80
CA ASN A 80 -13.47 3.84 -9.81
C ASN A 80 -14.07 2.42 -9.89
N GLU A 81 -13.23 1.38 -9.93
CA GLU A 81 -13.69 -0.02 -9.99
C GLU A 81 -14.49 -0.44 -8.74
N LEU A 82 -14.18 0.15 -7.58
CA LEU A 82 -14.87 -0.11 -6.31
C LEU A 82 -16.04 0.86 -6.05
N GLY A 83 -16.34 1.77 -6.98
CA GLY A 83 -17.50 2.67 -6.93
C GLY A 83 -17.44 3.73 -5.83
N ILE A 84 -16.24 4.20 -5.47
CA ILE A 84 -16.03 5.23 -4.43
C ILE A 84 -15.45 6.54 -4.98
N ASP A 85 -15.20 6.64 -6.29
CA ASP A 85 -14.61 7.80 -6.94
C ASP A 85 -15.50 9.05 -6.87
N GLU A 86 -16.79 8.92 -7.16
CA GLU A 86 -17.75 10.04 -7.12
C GLU A 86 -18.10 10.46 -5.68
N SER A 87 -18.21 9.50 -4.76
CA SER A 87 -18.47 9.78 -3.33
C SER A 87 -17.26 10.35 -2.58
N GLY A 88 -16.07 10.23 -3.18
CA GLY A 88 -14.81 10.60 -2.58
C GLY A 88 -14.13 9.49 -1.78
N TYR A 89 -12.81 9.60 -1.68
CA TYR A 89 -11.93 8.68 -0.97
C TYR A 89 -10.70 9.41 -0.42
N ARG A 90 -9.95 8.74 0.45
CA ARG A 90 -8.67 9.22 0.98
C ARG A 90 -7.55 8.28 0.60
N LEU A 91 -6.43 8.89 0.20
CA LEU A 91 -5.15 8.22 0.07
C LEU A 91 -4.27 8.55 1.27
N VAL A 92 -3.63 7.56 1.90
CA VAL A 92 -2.72 7.75 3.04
C VAL A 92 -1.44 6.95 2.83
N MET A 93 -0.30 7.58 3.10
CA MET A 93 0.97 6.89 3.32
C MET A 93 1.50 7.26 4.70
N ASN A 94 1.87 6.25 5.47
CA ASN A 94 2.51 6.41 6.77
C ASN A 94 4.02 6.25 6.61
N CYS A 95 4.80 7.09 7.28
CA CYS A 95 6.26 7.04 7.25
C CYS A 95 6.82 7.02 8.67
N ASN A 96 7.59 5.97 8.98
CA ASN A 96 8.20 5.73 10.30
C ASN A 96 7.19 5.63 11.46
N GLU A 97 7.73 5.45 12.67
CA GLU A 97 6.98 5.20 13.90
C GLU A 97 5.94 6.29 14.20
N GLN A 98 6.33 7.57 14.16
CA GLN A 98 5.41 8.67 14.44
C GLN A 98 4.35 8.88 13.35
N GLY A 99 4.60 8.39 12.13
CA GLY A 99 3.61 8.32 11.07
C GLY A 99 2.64 7.15 11.24
N GLY A 100 2.85 6.26 12.22
CA GLY A 100 2.03 5.06 12.42
C GLY A 100 2.31 3.93 11.44
N GLN A 101 3.51 3.88 10.83
CA GLN A 101 3.90 2.80 9.93
C GLN A 101 4.22 1.52 10.73
N THR A 102 3.50 0.44 10.45
CA THR A 102 3.68 -0.87 11.13
C THR A 102 4.39 -1.91 10.26
N VAL A 103 4.21 -1.85 8.94
CA VAL A 103 4.94 -2.67 7.96
C VAL A 103 5.91 -1.77 7.20
N PHE A 104 7.20 -2.06 7.31
CA PHE A 104 8.29 -1.32 6.65
C PHE A 104 8.48 -1.77 5.21
N HIS A 105 7.41 -1.64 4.43
CA HIS A 105 7.33 -1.71 2.99
C HIS A 105 6.24 -0.71 2.60
N ILE A 106 6.56 0.31 1.81
CA ILE A 106 5.61 1.37 1.46
C ILE A 106 4.30 0.79 0.94
N HIS A 107 3.20 1.38 1.35
CA HIS A 107 1.87 0.97 0.95
C HIS A 107 0.98 2.20 0.97
N LEU A 108 0.21 2.37 -0.10
CA LEU A 108 -0.76 3.44 -0.21
C LEU A 108 -2.11 2.88 0.24
N HIS A 109 -2.63 3.40 1.36
CA HIS A 109 -3.98 3.10 1.80
C HIS A 109 -4.97 3.84 0.89
N LEU A 110 -5.94 3.11 0.33
CA LEU A 110 -7.14 3.65 -0.32
C LEU A 110 -8.34 3.39 0.60
N LEU A 111 -8.91 4.46 1.13
CA LEU A 111 -10.00 4.45 2.12
C LEU A 111 -11.25 5.12 1.53
N GLY A 112 -12.41 4.48 1.61
CA GLY A 112 -13.67 5.05 1.10
C GLY A 112 -14.91 4.25 1.46
N GLY A 113 -16.04 4.61 0.85
CA GLY A 113 -17.34 3.97 1.09
C GLY A 113 -18.08 4.47 2.35
N GLN A 114 -17.58 5.54 2.98
CA GLN A 114 -18.24 6.26 4.06
C GLN A 114 -17.69 7.69 4.16
N GLN A 115 -18.38 8.55 4.91
CA GLN A 115 -17.83 9.85 5.31
C GLN A 115 -16.60 9.64 6.22
N LEU A 116 -15.42 10.05 5.75
CA LEU A 116 -14.20 10.04 6.55
C LEU A 116 -14.10 11.31 7.39
N GLY A 117 -13.48 11.23 8.58
CA GLY A 117 -13.26 12.37 9.45
C GLY A 117 -12.33 13.41 8.83
N HIS A 118 -12.55 14.70 9.11
CA HIS A 118 -11.71 15.79 8.60
C HIS A 118 -10.27 15.71 9.12
N LEU A 119 -9.31 16.23 8.35
CA LEU A 119 -7.89 16.34 8.74
C LEU A 119 -7.55 17.73 9.31
N ILE A 120 -8.57 18.48 9.75
CA ILE A 120 -8.47 19.87 10.23
C ILE A 120 -9.20 20.02 11.56
#